data_AF-A0A353PL79-F1
#
_entry.id   AF-A0A353PL79-F1
#
_cell.length_a   1.000
_cell.length_b   1.000
_cell.length_c   1.000
_cell.angle_alpha   90.00
_cell.angle_beta   90.00
_cell.angle_gamma   90.00
#
_symmetry.space_group_name_H-M   'P 1'
#
loop_
_entity.id
_entity.type
_entity.pdbx_description
1 polymer ?
#
loop_
_entity_poly.entity_id
_entity_poly.type
_entity_poly.pdbx_seq_one_letter_code
_entity_poly.pdbx_strand_id
1 'polypeptide(L)'
;KSFCSLNFGTKFETFSKIEVNGKNAHALYKYLRKEKSEDFTGSKPSLLSKLSKSDSIKWNFTKFLVDRDGNVIQRFAPSFEPSKIETFIKEVL
;
A
#
# COMPACT_ATOMS: atom_id res chain seq x y z
N LYS A 1 -18.98 -0.23 -10.72
CA LYS A 1 -18.38 -1.52 -10.32
C LYS A 1 -18.21 -2.53 -11.49
N SER A 2 -18.27 -2.11 -12.78
CA SER A 2 -18.39 -3.08 -13.91
C SER A 2 -17.18 -3.24 -14.84
N PHE A 3 -16.07 -2.50 -14.69
CA PHE A 3 -14.99 -2.57 -15.71
C PHE A 3 -13.94 -3.68 -15.48
N CYS A 4 -13.51 -3.93 -14.23
CA CYS A 4 -12.43 -4.89 -13.95
C CYS A 4 -12.90 -6.34 -13.80
N SER A 5 -14.08 -6.56 -13.21
CA SER A 5 -14.65 -7.90 -13.02
C SER A 5 -15.04 -8.56 -14.34
N LEU A 6 -15.51 -7.76 -15.32
CA LEU A 6 -15.90 -8.23 -16.65
C LEU A 6 -14.70 -8.59 -17.55
N ASN A 7 -13.54 -7.97 -17.36
CA ASN A 7 -12.39 -8.13 -18.27
C ASN A 7 -11.21 -8.94 -17.69
N PHE A 8 -11.05 -9.00 -16.36
CA PHE A 8 -9.85 -9.58 -15.73
C PHE A 8 -10.15 -10.63 -14.65
N GLY A 9 -11.43 -10.95 -14.39
CA GLY A 9 -11.82 -12.03 -13.47
C GLY A 9 -11.31 -11.85 -12.03
N THR A 10 -11.14 -10.61 -11.57
CA THR A 10 -10.67 -10.31 -10.22
C THR A 10 -11.61 -10.91 -9.17
N LYS A 11 -11.08 -11.73 -8.25
CA LYS A 11 -11.84 -12.34 -7.14
C LYS A 11 -11.98 -11.46 -5.89
N PHE A 12 -11.30 -10.31 -5.88
CA PHE A 12 -11.30 -9.38 -4.75
C PHE A 12 -12.25 -8.20 -4.98
N GLU A 13 -12.73 -7.60 -3.89
CA GLU A 13 -13.61 -6.44 -3.95
C GLU A 13 -12.88 -5.20 -4.48
N THR A 14 -13.59 -4.41 -5.28
CA THR A 14 -13.14 -3.08 -5.70
C THR A 14 -14.09 -2.03 -5.11
N PHE A 15 -13.50 -0.97 -4.56
CA PHE A 15 -14.22 0.11 -3.91
C PHE A 15 -14.39 1.32 -4.84
N SER A 16 -15.18 2.29 -4.41
CA SER A 16 -15.35 3.57 -5.12
C SER A 16 -14.03 4.34 -5.21
N LYS A 17 -13.89 5.19 -6.23
CA LYS A 17 -12.74 6.08 -6.38
C LYS A 17 -12.70 7.08 -5.22
N ILE A 18 -11.54 7.23 -4.60
CA ILE A 18 -11.27 8.15 -3.50
C ILE A 18 -9.92 8.85 -3.69
N GLU A 19 -9.68 9.93 -2.96
CA GLU A 19 -8.36 10.54 -2.84
C GLU A 19 -7.53 9.81 -1.79
N VAL A 20 -6.29 9.46 -2.13
CA VAL A 20 -5.34 8.77 -1.23
C VAL A 20 -4.24 9.68 -0.72
N ASN A 21 -4.17 10.93 -1.17
CA ASN A 21 -3.23 11.97 -0.76
C ASN A 21 -3.95 13.32 -0.68
N GLY A 22 -3.31 14.35 -0.12
CA GLY A 22 -3.86 15.70 -0.05
C GLY A 22 -4.89 15.90 1.07
N LYS A 23 -5.50 17.09 1.10
CA LYS A 23 -6.41 17.52 2.18
C LYS A 23 -7.65 16.62 2.29
N ASN A 24 -8.20 16.22 1.14
CA ASN A 24 -9.40 15.39 1.05
C ASN A 24 -9.09 13.88 1.08
N ALA A 25 -7.86 13.47 1.39
CA ALA A 25 -7.54 12.05 1.48
C ALA A 25 -8.48 11.32 2.44
N HIS A 26 -8.95 10.16 2.02
CA HIS A 26 -9.84 9.32 2.81
C HIS A 26 -9.18 8.93 4.14
N ALA A 27 -9.98 8.83 5.22
CA ALA A 27 -9.49 8.61 6.58
C ALA A 27 -8.62 7.35 6.69
N LEU A 28 -9.04 6.25 6.07
CA LEU A 28 -8.26 5.01 5.99
C LEU A 28 -6.84 5.26 5.43
N TYR A 29 -6.71 5.98 4.32
CA TYR A 29 -5.40 6.22 3.71
C TYR A 29 -4.55 7.20 4.50
N LYS A 30 -5.17 8.17 5.20
CA LYS A 30 -4.45 9.01 6.18
C LYS A 30 -3.85 8.15 7.30
N TYR A 31 -4.62 7.21 7.83
CA TYR A 31 -4.16 6.26 8.85
C TYR A 31 -3.01 5.37 8.32
N LEU A 32 -3.21 4.68 7.19
CA LEU A 32 -2.20 3.77 6.63
C LEU A 32 -0.85 4.44 6.35
N ARG A 33 -0.85 5.65 5.78
CA ARG A 33 0.38 6.40 5.50
C ARG A 33 1.07 6.89 6.78
N LYS A 34 0.30 7.22 7.82
CA LYS A 34 0.86 7.61 9.13
C LYS A 34 1.53 6.42 9.81
N GLU A 35 0.90 5.25 9.81
CA GLU A 35 1.46 4.04 10.43
C GLU A 35 2.70 3.52 9.67
N LYS A 36 2.71 3.63 8.34
CA LYS A 36 3.86 3.29 7.49
C LYS A 36 4.11 4.38 6.44
N SER A 37 4.99 5.32 6.78
CA SER A 37 5.34 6.47 5.94
C SER A 37 6.27 6.12 4.78
N GLU A 38 7.12 5.11 4.95
CA GLU A 38 8.13 4.71 3.97
C GLU A 38 7.72 3.47 3.17
N ASP A 39 8.04 3.47 1.87
CA ASP A 39 7.87 2.29 1.02
C ASP A 39 9.04 1.33 1.21
N PHE A 40 8.72 0.06 1.45
CA PHE A 40 9.69 -1.02 1.35
C PHE A 40 9.92 -1.41 -0.11
N THR A 41 11.18 -1.40 -0.52
CA THR A 41 11.63 -1.71 -1.87
C THR A 41 12.36 -3.06 -1.94
N GLY A 42 12.55 -3.76 -0.81
CA GLY A 42 13.45 -4.91 -0.72
C GLY A 42 14.93 -4.55 -0.67
N SER A 43 15.26 -3.26 -0.65
CA SER A 43 16.64 -2.74 -0.57
C SER A 43 16.77 -1.72 0.57
N LYS A 44 17.99 -1.47 1.03
CA LYS A 44 18.24 -0.47 2.07
C LYS A 44 17.76 0.91 1.59
N PRO A 45 17.03 1.69 2.41
CA PRO A 45 16.60 3.04 2.05
C PRO A 45 17.81 3.91 1.72
N SER A 46 17.74 4.69 0.65
CA SER A 46 18.79 5.65 0.30
C SER A 46 18.81 6.80 1.31
N LEU A 47 19.95 7.48 1.46
CA LEU A 47 20.04 8.67 2.30
C LEU A 47 19.03 9.74 1.87
N LEU A 48 18.78 9.85 0.56
CA LEU A 48 17.79 10.77 0.00
C LEU A 48 16.35 10.38 0.39
N SER A 49 16.01 9.08 0.42
CA SER A 49 14.68 8.65 0.85
C SER A 49 14.45 8.88 2.35
N LYS A 50 15.51 8.78 3.18
CA LYS A 50 15.45 9.11 4.61
C LYS A 50 15.29 10.60 4.89
N LEU A 51 15.78 11.46 3.98
CA LEU A 51 15.63 12.91 4.09
C LEU A 51 14.26 13.40 3.60
N SER A 52 13.56 12.61 2.78
CA SER A 52 12.19 12.89 2.35
C SER A 52 11.19 12.50 3.44
N LYS A 53 10.73 13.48 4.22
CA LYS A 53 9.75 13.29 5.30
C LYS A 53 8.29 13.20 4.84
N SER A 54 8.03 12.79 3.60
CA SER A 54 6.64 12.69 3.11
C SER A 54 6.11 11.27 3.23
N ASP A 55 4.95 11.13 3.87
CA ASP A 55 4.17 9.90 3.94
C ASP A 55 3.32 9.66 2.69
N SER A 56 3.33 10.59 1.72
CA SER A 56 2.47 10.53 0.53
C SER A 56 2.66 9.24 -0.26
N ILE A 57 1.56 8.71 -0.81
CA ILE A 57 1.58 7.59 -1.77
C ILE A 57 2.15 8.10 -3.09
N LYS A 58 3.30 7.55 -3.50
CA LYS A 58 4.09 8.10 -4.61
C LYS A 58 3.51 7.78 -5.98
N TRP A 59 2.84 6.65 -6.14
CA TRP A 59 2.30 6.21 -7.43
C TRP A 59 1.17 5.18 -7.27
N ASN A 60 0.53 4.84 -8.39
CA ASN A 60 -0.40 3.72 -8.48
C ASN A 60 0.28 2.41 -8.06
N PHE A 61 -0.50 1.50 -7.48
CA PHE A 61 -0.06 0.18 -7.00
C PHE A 61 0.88 0.18 -5.78
N THR A 62 0.88 1.22 -4.93
CA THR A 62 1.38 1.05 -3.54
C THR A 62 0.51 0.03 -2.81
N LYS A 63 1.14 -0.89 -2.06
CA LYS A 63 0.42 -1.94 -1.31
C LYS A 63 0.67 -1.79 0.19
N PHE A 64 -0.33 -2.13 1.00
CA PHE A 64 -0.22 -2.20 2.45
C PHE A 64 -0.58 -3.61 2.90
N LEU A 65 0.22 -4.19 3.79
CA LEU A 65 -0.09 -5.42 4.50
C LEU A 65 -0.60 -5.06 5.89
N VAL A 66 -1.80 -5.53 6.21
CA VAL A 66 -2.46 -5.34 7.49
C VAL A 66 -2.78 -6.73 8.06
N ASP A 67 -2.47 -6.96 9.32
CA ASP A 67 -2.72 -8.25 9.98
C ASP A 67 -4.18 -8.40 10.45
N ARG A 68 -4.49 -9.52 11.13
CA ARG A 68 -5.85 -9.82 11.63
C ARG A 68 -6.30 -8.90 12.76
N ASP A 69 -5.37 -8.30 13.49
CA ASP A 69 -5.66 -7.39 14.60
C ASP A 69 -5.76 -5.93 14.12
N GLY A 70 -5.53 -5.69 12.83
CA GLY A 70 -5.61 -4.36 12.21
C GLY A 70 -4.29 -3.58 12.23
N ASN A 71 -3.17 -4.20 12.63
CA ASN A 71 -1.88 -3.53 12.62
C ASN A 71 -1.35 -3.41 11.19
N VAL A 72 -0.88 -2.23 10.81
CA VAL A 72 -0.22 -2.01 9.52
C VAL A 72 1.21 -2.53 9.62
N ILE A 73 1.47 -3.70 9.03
CA ILE A 73 2.77 -4.40 9.14
C ILE A 73 3.80 -3.78 8.22
N GLN A 74 3.44 -3.60 6.96
CA GLN A 74 4.36 -3.12 5.93
C GLN A 74 3.65 -2.33 4.83
N ARG A 75 4.34 -1.32 4.31
CA ARG A 75 3.99 -0.63 3.07
C ARG A 75 5.01 -0.98 2.00
N PHE A 76 4.55 -1.43 0.84
CA PHE A 76 5.40 -1.86 -0.29
C PHE A 76 5.35 -0.84 -1.43
N ALA A 77 6.51 -0.59 -2.03
CA ALA A 77 6.63 0.30 -3.17
C ALA A 77 5.79 -0.19 -4.37
N PRO A 78 5.36 0.74 -5.25
CA PRO A 78 4.72 0.41 -6.53
C PRO A 78 5.48 -0.65 -7.34
N SER A 79 6.80 -0.55 -7.36
CA SER A 79 7.71 -1.47 -8.07
C SER A 79 7.98 -2.80 -7.35
N PHE A 80 7.54 -2.95 -6.10
CA PHE A 80 7.70 -4.20 -5.38
C PHE A 80 6.79 -5.26 -5.98
N GLU A 81 7.39 -6.40 -6.31
CA GLU A 81 6.74 -7.50 -7.01
C GLU A 81 5.68 -8.16 -6.10
N PRO A 82 4.41 -8.26 -6.52
CA PRO A 82 3.35 -8.82 -5.69
C PRO A 82 3.60 -10.26 -5.23
N SER A 83 4.23 -11.10 -6.06
CA SER A 83 4.58 -12.49 -5.73
C SER A 83 5.48 -12.59 -4.50
N LYS A 84 6.41 -11.64 -4.32
CA LYS A 84 7.32 -11.58 -3.18
C LYS A 84 6.65 -11.13 -1.88
N ILE A 85 5.41 -10.62 -1.93
CA ILE A 85 4.66 -10.25 -0.73
C ILE A 85 4.16 -11.51 0.00
N GLU A 86 4.03 -12.64 -0.69
CA GLU A 86 3.52 -13.89 -0.11
C GLU A 86 4.30 -14.35 1.13
N THR A 87 5.62 -14.16 1.15
CA THR A 87 6.44 -14.51 2.32
C THR A 87 6.06 -13.68 3.55
N PHE A 88 5.81 -12.38 3.37
CA PHE A 88 5.37 -11.48 4.45
C PHE A 88 3.96 -11.80 4.92
N ILE A 89 3.07 -12.23 4.01
CA ILE A 89 1.71 -12.66 4.39
C ILE A 89 1.81 -13.90 5.29
N LYS A 90 2.64 -14.88 4.94
CA LYS A 90 2.82 -16.11 5.72
C LYS A 90 3.34 -15.87 7.13
N GLU A 91 4.11 -14.81 7.35
CA GLU A 91 4.64 -14.43 8.67
C GLU A 91 3.56 -13.87 9.62
N VAL A 92 2.38 -13.49 9.10
CA VAL A 92 1.32 -12.82 9.88
C VAL A 92 -0.03 -13.56 9.85
N LEU A 93 -0.04 -14.83 9.44
CA LEU A 93 -1.22 -15.71 9.41
C LEU A 93 -1.41 -16.49 10.71
#